data_AF-A0A511WY88-F1
#
_entry.id   AF-A0A511WY88-F1
#
_cell.length_a   1.000
_cell.length_b   1.000
_cell.length_c   1.000
_cell.angle_alpha   90.00
_cell.angle_beta   90.00
_cell.angle_gamma   90.00
#
_symmetry.space_group_name_H-M   'P 1'
#
loop_
_entity.id
_entity.type
_entity.pdbx_description
1 polymer ?
#
loop_
_entity_poly.entity_id
_entity_poly.type
_entity_poly.pdbx_seq_one_letter_code
_entity_poly.pdbx_strand_id
1 'polypeptide(L)'
;MTTLDHKIDFAVLISVNKANPNGDPLNGNRPRQNFDGFGEISDVAIKRKLRNRLLDMGETIFVQSDDKKTDGYKSLKDRADANELLIKYSKGKEKDREKYAEVACETWMDVRSFGQVFAFKADSVSVGVRGPVSIHTATSVDPIDITSMQITKSVNSETSDKKGSDTMGMKHRVDFGLYLLKGSINTQLAEKTRFTNDDALKIKEALITLFENDASSARPDGSMEVFKLIWWEHNSKLGQYSSAKVHRSIEIKKKIDVPKDINDYTMHVNELEGLKVEVLDGK
;
A
#
# COMPACT_ATOMS: atom_id res chain seq x y z
N MET A 1 6.56 -23.63 7.24
CA MET A 1 7.14 -22.61 6.34
C MET A 1 8.35 -22.00 7.01
N THR A 2 9.37 -21.65 6.25
CA THR A 2 10.61 -21.05 6.79
C THR A 2 10.44 -19.54 6.90
N THR A 3 10.87 -18.96 8.02
CA THR A 3 11.03 -17.50 8.19
C THR A 3 11.88 -16.95 7.05
N LEU A 4 11.58 -15.75 6.56
CA LEU A 4 12.34 -15.08 5.51
C LEU A 4 13.84 -15.07 5.82
N ASP A 5 14.63 -15.70 4.96
CA ASP A 5 16.06 -15.96 5.17
C ASP A 5 16.97 -15.10 4.27
N HIS A 6 16.40 -14.27 3.41
CA HIS A 6 17.09 -13.33 2.56
C HIS A 6 16.37 -11.99 2.49
N LYS A 7 17.13 -10.91 2.29
CA LYS A 7 16.54 -9.60 2.08
C LYS A 7 15.90 -9.51 0.69
N ILE A 8 14.80 -8.79 0.60
CA ILE A 8 14.15 -8.48 -0.66
C ILE A 8 14.08 -6.95 -0.83
N ASP A 9 14.43 -6.47 -2.00
CA ASP A 9 14.14 -5.10 -2.43
C ASP A 9 13.14 -5.18 -3.60
N PHE A 10 12.24 -4.20 -3.71
CA PHE A 10 11.31 -4.15 -4.82
C PHE A 10 10.96 -2.72 -5.23
N ALA A 11 10.50 -2.59 -6.47
CA ALA A 11 9.95 -1.36 -6.99
C ALA A 11 8.75 -1.66 -7.88
N VAL A 12 7.74 -0.79 -7.85
CA VAL A 12 6.54 -0.91 -8.68
C VAL A 12 6.36 0.34 -9.49
N LEU A 13 6.18 0.17 -10.80
CA LEU A 13 5.72 1.23 -11.68
C LEU A 13 4.20 1.18 -11.77
N ILE A 14 3.57 2.30 -11.43
CA ILE A 14 2.12 2.47 -11.44
C ILE A 14 1.79 3.53 -12.48
N SER A 15 0.99 3.17 -13.48
CA SER A 15 0.46 4.11 -14.46
C SER A 15 -0.90 4.63 -13.98
N VAL A 16 -1.11 5.93 -14.11
CA VAL A 16 -2.36 6.61 -13.75
C VAL A 16 -2.79 7.45 -14.94
N ASN A 17 -4.00 7.23 -15.44
CA ASN A 17 -4.57 7.94 -16.58
C ASN A 17 -5.98 8.43 -16.23
N LYS A 18 -6.17 9.75 -16.17
CA LYS A 18 -7.46 10.39 -15.85
C LYS A 18 -8.09 9.92 -14.53
N ALA A 19 -7.28 9.66 -13.51
CA ALA A 19 -7.71 9.18 -12.20
C ALA A 19 -7.11 9.98 -11.04
N ASN A 20 -7.70 9.83 -9.86
CA ASN A 20 -7.16 10.36 -8.61
C ASN A 20 -6.55 9.22 -7.78
N PRO A 21 -5.22 9.03 -7.83
CA PRO A 21 -4.58 7.86 -7.21
C PRO A 21 -4.52 7.97 -5.69
N ASN A 22 -4.38 9.18 -5.16
CA ASN A 22 -4.44 9.50 -3.73
C ASN A 22 -4.81 10.97 -3.53
N GLY A 23 -6.06 11.23 -3.15
CA GLY A 23 -6.52 12.59 -2.87
C GLY A 23 -6.03 13.12 -1.52
N ASP A 24 -5.82 14.43 -1.45
CA ASP A 24 -5.42 15.15 -0.26
C ASP A 24 -6.65 15.68 0.51
N PRO A 25 -6.96 15.15 1.71
CA PRO A 25 -8.10 15.62 2.49
C PRO A 25 -7.96 17.08 2.92
N LEU A 26 -6.74 17.64 2.96
CA LEU A 26 -6.52 19.04 3.30
C LEU A 26 -6.70 19.99 2.11
N ASN A 27 -6.77 19.47 0.88
CA ASN A 27 -6.86 20.25 -0.35
C ASN A 27 -8.06 19.81 -1.21
N GLY A 28 -9.22 19.63 -0.57
CA GLY A 28 -10.48 19.33 -1.28
C GLY A 28 -10.45 18.03 -2.07
N ASN A 29 -9.65 17.03 -1.64
CA ASN A 29 -9.45 15.75 -2.33
C ASN A 29 -8.76 15.87 -3.71
N ARG A 30 -8.06 16.98 -4.00
CA ARG A 30 -7.15 17.04 -5.17
C ARG A 30 -6.06 15.97 -5.04
N PRO A 31 -5.59 15.35 -6.14
CA PRO A 31 -4.43 14.47 -6.09
C PRO A 31 -3.27 15.11 -5.33
N ARG A 32 -2.59 14.35 -4.47
CA ARG A 32 -1.41 14.84 -3.75
C ARG A 32 -0.31 15.20 -4.75
N GLN A 33 0.33 16.35 -4.51
CA GLN A 33 1.42 16.89 -5.31
C GLN A 33 2.39 17.60 -4.39
N ASN A 34 3.70 17.39 -4.60
CA ASN A 34 4.73 18.12 -3.87
C ASN A 34 4.96 19.52 -4.47
N PHE A 35 5.84 20.31 -3.86
CA PHE A 35 6.12 21.69 -4.30
C PHE A 35 6.74 21.76 -5.71
N ASP A 36 7.44 20.72 -6.14
CA ASP A 36 8.08 20.63 -7.46
C ASP A 36 7.11 20.10 -8.54
N GLY A 37 5.84 19.86 -8.20
CA GLY A 37 4.81 19.42 -9.14
C GLY A 37 4.71 17.90 -9.31
N PHE A 38 5.50 17.10 -8.61
CA PHE A 38 5.43 15.63 -8.67
C PHE A 38 4.27 15.11 -7.85
N GLY A 39 3.51 14.19 -8.43
CA GLY A 39 2.41 13.52 -7.76
C GLY A 39 2.90 12.56 -6.69
N GLU A 40 2.11 12.38 -5.63
CA GLU A 40 2.43 11.46 -4.54
C GLU A 40 1.30 10.48 -4.24
N ILE A 41 1.66 9.24 -3.94
CA ILE A 41 0.76 8.23 -3.37
C ILE A 41 1.38 7.79 -2.05
N SER A 42 0.74 8.15 -0.94
CA SER A 42 1.26 7.85 0.40
C SER A 42 1.43 6.34 0.62
N ASP A 43 2.44 5.98 1.42
CA ASP A 43 2.70 4.59 1.80
C ASP A 43 1.48 3.95 2.48
N VAL A 44 0.75 4.71 3.31
CA VAL A 44 -0.48 4.23 3.96
C VAL A 44 -1.61 3.95 2.96
N ALA A 45 -1.71 4.71 1.85
CA ALA A 45 -2.68 4.43 0.80
C ALA A 45 -2.32 3.14 0.04
N ILE A 46 -1.04 2.93 -0.28
CA ILE A 46 -0.56 1.68 -0.88
C ILE A 46 -0.79 0.49 0.07
N LYS A 47 -0.42 0.62 1.35
CA LYS A 47 -0.65 -0.42 2.36
C LYS A 47 -2.13 -0.72 2.58
N ARG A 48 -3.04 0.23 2.35
CA ARG A 48 -4.49 -0.03 2.37
C ARG A 48 -4.90 -0.90 1.18
N LYS A 49 -4.41 -0.61 -0.02
CA LYS A 49 -4.68 -1.42 -1.23
C LYS A 49 -4.13 -2.83 -1.08
N LEU A 50 -2.90 -2.97 -0.58
CA LEU A 50 -2.30 -4.27 -0.27
C LEU A 50 -3.13 -5.06 0.73
N ARG A 51 -3.61 -4.44 1.83
CA ARG A 51 -4.51 -5.11 2.78
C ARG A 51 -5.79 -5.59 2.13
N ASN A 52 -6.43 -4.75 1.31
CA ASN A 52 -7.63 -5.12 0.59
C ASN A 52 -7.36 -6.27 -0.38
N ARG A 53 -6.23 -6.25 -1.09
CA ARG A 53 -5.89 -7.30 -2.04
C ARG A 53 -5.56 -8.63 -1.35
N LEU A 54 -4.79 -8.60 -0.25
CA LEU A 54 -4.52 -9.77 0.58
C LEU A 54 -5.81 -10.36 1.16
N LEU A 55 -6.77 -9.51 1.56
CA LEU A 55 -8.09 -9.96 1.99
C LEU A 55 -8.83 -10.69 0.86
N ASP A 56 -8.80 -10.14 -0.36
CA ASP A 56 -9.38 -10.77 -1.55
C ASP A 56 -8.64 -12.10 -1.91
N MET A 57 -7.39 -12.28 -1.47
CA MET A 57 -6.61 -13.52 -1.61
C MET A 57 -6.91 -14.55 -0.50
N GLY A 58 -7.79 -14.22 0.45
CA GLY A 58 -8.19 -15.10 1.55
C GLY A 58 -7.35 -14.96 2.82
N GLU A 59 -6.45 -13.98 2.91
CA GLU A 59 -5.67 -13.73 4.12
C GLU A 59 -6.48 -13.03 5.21
N THR A 60 -6.15 -13.33 6.47
CA THR A 60 -6.74 -12.66 7.63
C THR A 60 -6.06 -11.32 7.87
N ILE A 61 -6.85 -10.24 7.85
CA ILE A 61 -6.36 -8.86 7.97
C ILE A 61 -6.96 -8.19 9.20
N PHE A 62 -6.11 -7.53 10.00
CA PHE A 62 -6.54 -6.81 11.19
C PHE A 62 -7.17 -5.47 10.86
N VAL A 63 -6.56 -4.67 9.97
CA VAL A 63 -7.06 -3.33 9.62
C VAL A 63 -7.88 -3.38 8.33
N GLN A 64 -9.16 -3.70 8.47
CA GLN A 64 -10.12 -3.75 7.36
C GLN A 64 -10.86 -2.40 7.21
N SER A 65 -11.34 -2.08 6.00
CA SER A 65 -12.25 -0.94 5.80
C SER A 65 -13.69 -1.39 5.97
N ASP A 66 -14.59 -0.48 6.37
CA ASP A 66 -16.00 -0.84 6.58
C ASP A 66 -16.66 -1.40 5.32
N ASP A 67 -16.30 -0.90 4.13
CA ASP A 67 -16.86 -1.35 2.85
C ASP A 67 -16.33 -2.72 2.38
N LYS A 68 -15.23 -3.22 2.97
CA LYS A 68 -14.58 -4.49 2.56
C LYS A 68 -14.44 -5.50 3.70
N LYS A 69 -14.94 -5.20 4.90
CA LYS A 69 -14.72 -6.12 6.02
C LYS A 69 -15.40 -7.46 5.78
N THR A 70 -14.72 -8.53 6.14
CA THR A 70 -15.22 -9.92 6.01
C THR A 70 -15.72 -10.49 7.33
N ASP A 71 -15.66 -9.70 8.40
CA ASP A 71 -16.11 -10.06 9.73
C ASP A 71 -17.16 -9.08 10.29
N GLY A 72 -17.80 -9.48 11.39
CA GLY A 72 -18.86 -8.71 12.05
C GLY A 72 -18.35 -7.63 13.00
N TYR A 73 -17.04 -7.40 13.10
CA TYR A 73 -16.48 -6.50 14.10
C TYR A 73 -16.70 -5.02 13.73
N LYS A 74 -16.95 -4.19 14.74
CA LYS A 74 -17.22 -2.75 14.56
C LYS A 74 -16.00 -1.88 14.87
N SER A 75 -14.98 -2.46 15.51
CA SER A 75 -13.76 -1.75 15.85
C SER A 75 -12.53 -2.68 15.83
N LEU A 76 -11.34 -2.10 15.77
CA LEU A 76 -10.08 -2.84 15.95
C LEU A 76 -10.00 -3.51 17.33
N LYS A 77 -10.63 -2.91 18.35
CA LYS A 77 -10.67 -3.48 19.69
C LYS A 77 -11.55 -4.72 19.72
N ASP A 78 -12.75 -4.66 19.13
CA ASP A 78 -13.67 -5.80 19.04
C ASP A 78 -12.98 -6.99 18.35
N ARG A 79 -12.24 -6.73 17.27
CA ARG A 79 -11.48 -7.75 16.54
C ARG A 79 -10.34 -8.33 17.36
N ALA A 80 -9.65 -7.51 18.17
CA ALA A 80 -8.61 -7.99 19.07
C ALA A 80 -9.18 -8.79 20.24
N ASP A 81 -10.30 -8.36 20.81
CA ASP A 81 -10.99 -9.01 21.92
C ASP A 81 -11.72 -10.29 21.50
N ALA A 82 -11.97 -10.50 20.21
CA ALA A 82 -12.48 -11.78 19.73
C ALA A 82 -11.44 -12.92 19.80
N ASN A 83 -10.16 -12.61 20.04
CA ASN A 83 -9.11 -13.60 20.25
C ASN A 83 -8.83 -13.76 21.75
N GLU A 84 -9.23 -14.91 22.31
CA GLU A 84 -9.10 -15.21 23.74
C GLU A 84 -7.65 -15.15 24.24
N LEU A 85 -6.68 -15.54 23.41
CA LEU A 85 -5.27 -15.47 23.76
C LEU A 85 -4.78 -14.02 23.88
N LEU A 86 -5.26 -13.12 23.02
CA LEU A 86 -4.93 -11.70 23.12
C LEU A 86 -5.57 -11.05 24.35
N ILE A 87 -6.79 -11.43 24.73
CA ILE A 87 -7.38 -11.00 26.01
C ILE A 87 -6.51 -11.49 27.17
N LYS A 88 -6.15 -12.77 27.16
CA LYS A 88 -5.33 -13.41 28.19
C LYS A 88 -3.99 -12.70 28.39
N TYR A 89 -3.33 -12.30 27.31
CA TYR A 89 -2.02 -11.63 27.37
C TYR A 89 -2.11 -10.10 27.54
N SER A 90 -3.29 -9.49 27.36
CA SER A 90 -3.49 -8.04 27.56
C SER A 90 -3.95 -7.67 28.99
N LYS A 91 -4.55 -8.61 29.72
CA LYS A 91 -5.15 -8.38 31.05
C LYS A 91 -4.78 -9.48 32.05
N GLY A 92 -4.73 -9.13 33.35
CA GLY A 92 -4.59 -10.11 34.44
C GLY A 92 -3.15 -10.52 34.77
N LYS A 93 -3.00 -11.71 35.39
CA LYS A 93 -1.72 -12.20 35.92
C LYS A 93 -0.77 -12.75 34.84
N GLU A 94 -1.32 -13.18 33.70
CA GLU A 94 -0.56 -13.75 32.57
C GLU A 94 -0.25 -12.72 31.48
N LYS A 95 -0.28 -11.42 31.82
CA LYS A 95 0.06 -10.34 30.88
C LYS A 95 1.46 -10.55 30.28
N ASP A 96 1.55 -10.51 28.96
CA ASP A 96 2.81 -10.76 28.26
C ASP A 96 2.78 -10.06 26.90
N ARG A 97 3.64 -9.04 26.74
CA ARG A 97 3.67 -8.23 25.52
C ARG A 97 4.24 -9.00 24.33
N GLU A 98 5.18 -9.92 24.58
CA GLU A 98 5.83 -10.68 23.52
C GLU A 98 4.88 -11.75 22.98
N LYS A 99 4.21 -12.48 23.88
CA LYS A 99 3.19 -13.46 23.47
C LYS A 99 1.98 -12.80 22.80
N TYR A 100 1.58 -11.62 23.26
CA TYR A 100 0.53 -10.84 22.57
C TYR A 100 0.96 -10.52 21.13
N ALA A 101 2.18 -10.03 20.93
CA ALA A 101 2.69 -9.71 19.61
C ALA A 101 2.81 -10.96 18.72
N GLU A 102 3.27 -12.09 19.27
CA GLU A 102 3.35 -13.37 18.58
C GLU A 102 1.98 -13.85 18.08
N VAL A 103 0.98 -13.93 18.97
CA VAL A 103 -0.38 -14.32 18.60
C VAL A 103 -0.97 -13.37 17.56
N ALA A 104 -0.76 -12.06 17.71
CA ALA A 104 -1.26 -11.08 16.75
C ALA A 104 -0.60 -11.25 15.36
N CYS A 105 0.71 -11.51 15.32
CA CYS A 105 1.42 -11.78 14.06
C CYS A 105 0.99 -13.11 13.45
N GLU A 106 0.69 -14.14 14.24
CA GLU A 106 0.17 -15.41 13.73
C GLU A 106 -1.25 -15.27 13.17
N THR A 107 -2.08 -14.47 13.85
CA THR A 107 -3.48 -14.30 13.48
C THR A 107 -3.67 -13.44 12.24
N TRP A 108 -2.89 -12.36 12.07
CA TRP A 108 -3.12 -11.38 11.00
C TRP A 108 -1.88 -11.11 10.16
N MET A 109 -2.04 -11.31 8.85
CA MET A 109 -0.98 -11.13 7.86
C MET A 109 -0.49 -9.68 7.76
N ASP A 110 -1.38 -8.69 7.88
CA ASP A 110 -0.98 -7.28 7.80
C ASP A 110 -0.21 -6.80 9.05
N VAL A 111 -0.54 -7.34 10.23
CA VAL A 111 0.23 -7.09 11.46
C VAL A 111 1.63 -7.72 11.33
N ARG A 112 1.70 -8.96 10.84
CA ARG A 112 2.95 -9.66 10.58
C ARG A 112 3.82 -8.95 9.53
N SER A 113 3.20 -8.38 8.50
CA SER A 113 3.89 -7.73 7.37
C SER A 113 4.29 -6.28 7.63
N PHE A 114 3.35 -5.45 8.09
CA PHE A 114 3.52 -3.98 8.20
C PHE A 114 3.67 -3.50 9.65
N GLY A 115 3.34 -4.34 10.63
CA GLY A 115 3.28 -3.95 12.03
C GLY A 115 1.98 -3.26 12.41
N GLN A 116 1.75 -3.15 13.71
CA GLN A 116 0.58 -2.50 14.31
C GLN A 116 0.91 -2.06 15.74
N VAL A 117 0.39 -0.90 16.14
CA VAL A 117 0.41 -0.47 17.53
C VAL A 117 -0.95 -0.78 18.16
N PHE A 118 -0.94 -1.65 19.17
CA PHE A 118 -2.08 -2.00 20.00
C PHE A 118 -2.02 -1.18 21.28
N ALA A 119 -2.72 -0.05 21.28
CA ALA A 119 -2.77 0.89 22.40
C ALA A 119 -4.23 1.18 22.80
N PHE A 120 -4.93 0.15 23.28
CA PHE A 120 -6.32 0.27 23.70
C PHE A 120 -6.43 0.78 25.14
N LYS A 121 -7.29 1.77 25.39
CA LYS A 121 -7.45 2.42 26.71
C LYS A 121 -7.82 1.45 27.83
N ALA A 122 -8.54 0.37 27.52
CA ALA A 122 -9.00 -0.63 28.48
C ALA A 122 -7.95 -1.71 28.79
N ASP A 123 -6.84 -1.74 28.05
CA ASP A 123 -5.80 -2.74 28.23
C ASP A 123 -4.69 -2.21 29.14
N SER A 124 -4.10 -3.11 29.92
CA SER A 124 -3.04 -2.76 30.87
C SER A 124 -1.66 -2.63 30.22
N VAL A 125 -1.57 -2.94 28.92
CA VAL A 125 -0.33 -2.97 28.14
C VAL A 125 -0.55 -2.31 26.78
N SER A 126 0.46 -1.55 26.35
CA SER A 126 0.59 -1.08 24.97
C SER A 126 1.63 -1.96 24.27
N VAL A 127 1.25 -2.55 23.14
CA VAL A 127 2.10 -3.48 22.37
C VAL A 127 2.36 -2.91 21.00
N GLY A 128 3.64 -2.72 20.65
CA GLY A 128 4.05 -2.23 19.33
C GLY A 128 4.73 -3.33 18.53
N VAL A 129 4.15 -3.69 17.39
CA VAL A 129 4.74 -4.60 16.41
C VAL A 129 5.32 -3.79 15.26
N ARG A 130 6.56 -4.10 14.85
CA ARG A 130 7.20 -3.55 13.65
C ARG A 130 7.31 -4.66 12.61
N GLY A 131 6.69 -4.46 11.45
CA GLY A 131 6.71 -5.43 10.37
C GLY A 131 7.95 -5.30 9.47
N PRO A 132 8.36 -6.36 8.77
CA PRO A 132 9.53 -6.36 7.90
C PRO A 132 9.33 -5.61 6.58
N VAL A 133 8.09 -5.40 6.13
CA VAL A 133 7.77 -4.77 4.84
C VAL A 133 7.74 -3.24 5.00
N SER A 134 8.73 -2.58 4.40
CA SER A 134 8.81 -1.12 4.31
C SER A 134 8.45 -0.65 2.91
N ILE A 135 7.67 0.43 2.82
CA ILE A 135 7.19 1.00 1.57
C ILE A 135 7.35 2.52 1.67
N HIS A 136 7.91 3.12 0.62
CA HIS A 136 8.04 4.57 0.51
C HIS A 136 6.75 5.18 -0.04
N THR A 137 6.58 6.49 0.11
CA THR A 137 5.64 7.23 -0.75
C THR A 137 6.02 6.99 -2.21
N ALA A 138 5.05 6.61 -3.04
CA ALA A 138 5.26 6.55 -4.48
C ALA A 138 5.26 7.98 -5.02
N THR A 139 6.26 8.33 -5.80
CA THR A 139 6.37 9.66 -6.43
C THR A 139 6.33 9.49 -7.94
N SER A 140 5.67 10.41 -8.64
CA SER A 140 5.70 10.41 -10.10
C SER A 140 7.12 10.57 -10.64
N VAL A 141 7.38 10.05 -11.84
CA VAL A 141 8.68 10.17 -12.51
C VAL A 141 8.88 11.58 -13.09
N ASP A 142 7.78 12.25 -13.44
CA ASP A 142 7.73 13.62 -13.92
C ASP A 142 6.64 14.40 -13.17
N PRO A 143 6.66 15.75 -13.20
CA PRO A 143 5.55 16.56 -12.72
C PRO A 143 4.21 16.18 -13.39
N ILE A 144 3.13 16.24 -12.61
CA ILE A 144 1.80 15.86 -13.07
C ILE A 144 0.89 17.08 -13.30
N ASP A 145 -0.02 16.93 -14.26
CA ASP A 145 -1.10 17.89 -14.49
C ASP A 145 -2.39 17.42 -13.78
N ILE A 146 -2.94 18.31 -12.94
CA ILE A 146 -4.19 18.05 -12.21
C ILE A 146 -5.34 18.84 -12.85
N THR A 147 -6.22 18.12 -13.53
CA THR A 147 -7.46 18.67 -14.09
C THR A 147 -8.58 18.62 -13.06
N SER A 148 -9.29 19.75 -12.92
CA SER A 148 -10.45 19.88 -12.03
C SER A 148 -11.70 20.12 -12.86
N MET A 149 -12.69 19.25 -12.72
CA MET A 149 -13.96 19.31 -13.43
C MET A 149 -15.08 19.58 -12.45
N GLN A 150 -15.84 20.66 -12.68
CA GLN A 150 -17.08 20.89 -11.93
C GLN A 150 -18.13 19.89 -12.39
N ILE A 151 -18.79 19.27 -11.44
CA ILE A 151 -19.88 18.32 -11.64
C ILE A 151 -21.11 18.80 -10.90
N THR A 152 -22.30 18.41 -11.35
CA THR A 152 -23.56 18.74 -10.68
C THR A 152 -24.35 17.45 -10.43
N LYS A 153 -24.69 17.20 -9.16
CA LYS A 153 -25.59 16.13 -8.74
C LYS A 153 -27.04 16.54 -9.06
N SER A 154 -27.87 15.60 -9.47
CA SER A 154 -29.27 15.88 -9.83
C SER A 154 -30.18 16.16 -8.62
N VAL A 155 -29.74 15.84 -7.41
CA VAL A 155 -30.53 15.93 -6.17
C VAL A 155 -29.75 16.69 -5.10
N ASN A 156 -30.48 17.43 -4.28
CA ASN A 156 -29.95 18.09 -3.09
C ASN A 156 -29.59 17.06 -2.00
N SER A 157 -28.77 17.47 -1.05
CA SER A 157 -28.41 16.70 0.14
C SER A 157 -29.52 16.72 1.18
N GLU A 158 -30.28 17.81 1.23
CA GLU A 158 -31.47 17.98 2.07
C GLU A 158 -32.70 18.30 1.21
N THR A 159 -33.89 18.01 1.73
CA THR A 159 -35.15 18.25 0.99
C THR A 159 -35.35 19.75 0.79
N SER A 160 -35.43 20.19 -0.47
CA SER A 160 -35.73 21.57 -0.81
C SER A 160 -36.34 21.71 -2.20
N ASP A 161 -37.11 22.77 -2.40
CA ASP A 161 -37.87 23.04 -3.63
C ASP A 161 -37.02 23.59 -4.79
N LYS A 162 -35.75 23.93 -4.54
CA LYS A 162 -34.81 24.50 -5.53
C LYS A 162 -33.49 23.75 -5.49
N LYS A 163 -32.79 23.64 -6.63
CA LYS A 163 -31.42 23.12 -6.64
C LYS A 163 -30.51 24.05 -5.84
N GLY A 164 -29.89 23.51 -4.79
CA GLY A 164 -28.97 24.25 -3.92
C GLY A 164 -27.52 24.18 -4.41
N SER A 165 -26.65 24.96 -3.76
CA SER A 165 -25.20 24.95 -4.04
C SER A 165 -24.53 23.63 -3.69
N ASP A 166 -25.16 22.84 -2.82
CA ASP A 166 -24.78 21.48 -2.43
C ASP A 166 -24.90 20.46 -3.57
N THR A 167 -25.55 20.82 -4.68
CA THR A 167 -25.54 20.02 -5.89
C THR A 167 -24.23 20.11 -6.66
N MET A 168 -23.46 21.18 -6.50
CA MET A 168 -22.19 21.37 -7.21
C MET A 168 -21.06 20.67 -6.47
N GLY A 169 -20.27 19.88 -7.19
CA GLY A 169 -19.07 19.23 -6.69
C GLY A 169 -17.90 19.42 -7.64
N MET A 170 -16.71 19.03 -7.18
CA MET A 170 -15.51 19.01 -8.01
C MET A 170 -14.98 17.58 -8.10
N LYS A 171 -14.60 17.18 -9.32
CA LYS A 171 -13.85 15.96 -9.57
C LYS A 171 -12.45 16.34 -10.01
N HIS A 172 -11.46 15.94 -9.22
CA HIS A 172 -10.05 16.16 -9.50
C HIS A 172 -9.42 14.88 -10.00
N ARG A 173 -8.57 14.98 -11.01
CA ARG A 173 -7.83 13.84 -11.56
C ARG A 173 -6.46 14.28 -12.06
N VAL A 174 -5.54 13.34 -12.09
CA VAL A 174 -4.29 13.41 -12.83
C VAL A 174 -4.61 13.06 -14.28
N ASP A 175 -4.18 13.87 -15.24
CA ASP A 175 -4.43 13.55 -16.65
C ASP A 175 -3.59 12.36 -17.11
N PHE A 176 -2.30 12.37 -16.82
CA PHE A 176 -1.43 11.19 -16.90
C PHE A 176 -0.29 11.31 -15.87
N GLY A 177 0.15 10.19 -15.31
CA GLY A 177 1.34 10.12 -14.46
C GLY A 177 1.86 8.70 -14.26
N LEU A 178 3.17 8.53 -14.40
CA LEU A 178 3.88 7.29 -14.07
C LEU A 178 4.52 7.44 -12.68
N TYR A 179 4.17 6.58 -11.74
CA TYR A 179 4.61 6.61 -10.35
C TYR A 179 5.57 5.47 -10.03
N LEU A 180 6.66 5.79 -9.33
CA LEU A 180 7.64 4.83 -8.85
C LEU A 180 7.48 4.62 -7.34
N LEU A 181 6.96 3.45 -6.99
CA LEU A 181 6.93 2.96 -5.61
C LEU A 181 8.20 2.16 -5.34
N LYS A 182 8.80 2.35 -4.17
CA LYS A 182 9.99 1.61 -3.73
C LYS A 182 9.74 0.99 -2.36
N GLY A 183 10.29 -0.20 -2.12
CA GLY A 183 10.15 -0.88 -0.85
C GLY A 183 11.20 -1.97 -0.63
N SER A 184 11.16 -2.56 0.55
CA SER A 184 12.03 -3.66 0.95
C SER A 184 11.38 -4.54 2.02
N ILE A 185 11.84 -5.78 2.12
CA ILE A 185 11.45 -6.75 3.15
C ILE A 185 12.72 -7.20 3.88
N ASN A 186 12.80 -6.88 5.17
CA ASN A 186 14.00 -7.12 5.98
C ASN A 186 13.87 -8.35 6.89
N THR A 187 14.92 -9.17 6.90
CA THR A 187 14.97 -10.44 7.67
C THR A 187 14.95 -10.24 9.18
N GLN A 188 15.60 -9.19 9.71
CA GLN A 188 15.68 -8.94 11.16
C GLN A 188 14.29 -8.79 11.81
N LEU A 189 13.37 -8.09 11.16
CA LEU A 189 11.99 -7.94 11.66
C LEU A 189 11.13 -9.15 11.30
N ALA A 190 11.45 -9.85 10.22
CA ALA A 190 10.79 -11.10 9.85
C ALA A 190 11.02 -12.19 10.92
N GLU A 191 12.22 -12.28 11.48
CA GLU A 191 12.53 -13.19 12.60
C GLU A 191 11.68 -12.92 13.84
N LYS A 192 11.38 -11.65 14.13
CA LYS A 192 10.54 -11.25 15.28
C LYS A 192 9.05 -11.47 15.05
N THR A 193 8.60 -11.26 13.82
CA THR A 193 7.19 -11.38 13.44
C THR A 193 6.82 -12.76 12.91
N ARG A 194 7.81 -13.65 12.74
CA ARG A 194 7.69 -14.95 12.05
C ARG A 194 7.20 -14.82 10.60
N PHE A 195 7.48 -13.68 9.96
CA PHE A 195 7.16 -13.49 8.55
C PHE A 195 7.98 -14.45 7.68
N THR A 196 7.30 -15.13 6.78
CA THR A 196 7.85 -16.27 6.03
C THR A 196 8.17 -15.94 4.57
N ASN A 197 8.86 -16.85 3.87
CA ASN A 197 9.03 -16.77 2.42
C ASN A 197 7.68 -16.82 1.67
N ASP A 198 6.69 -17.57 2.17
CA ASP A 198 5.34 -17.63 1.58
C ASP A 198 4.60 -16.30 1.72
N ASP A 199 4.74 -15.64 2.88
CA ASP A 199 4.22 -14.29 3.10
C ASP A 199 4.82 -13.29 2.11
N ALA A 200 6.12 -13.39 1.81
CA ALA A 200 6.79 -12.55 0.81
C ALA A 200 6.20 -12.75 -0.59
N LEU A 201 5.91 -14.00 -0.97
CA LEU A 201 5.28 -14.32 -2.26
C LEU A 201 3.84 -13.80 -2.35
N LYS A 202 3.08 -13.83 -1.26
CA LYS A 202 1.74 -13.22 -1.20
C LYS A 202 1.80 -11.71 -1.35
N ILE A 203 2.76 -11.05 -0.70
CA ILE A 203 3.01 -9.61 -0.90
C ILE A 203 3.40 -9.32 -2.35
N LYS A 204 4.26 -10.15 -2.95
CA LYS A 204 4.65 -10.04 -4.36
C LYS A 204 3.44 -10.11 -5.28
N GLU A 205 2.57 -11.11 -5.12
CA GLU A 205 1.35 -11.25 -5.93
C GLU A 205 0.37 -10.08 -5.68
N ALA A 206 0.20 -9.65 -4.44
CA ALA A 206 -0.64 -8.50 -4.10
C ALA A 206 -0.11 -7.18 -4.68
N LEU A 207 1.21 -7.04 -4.89
CA LEU A 207 1.80 -5.90 -5.58
C LEU A 207 1.55 -5.92 -7.09
N ILE A 208 1.54 -7.10 -7.71
CA ILE A 208 1.27 -7.27 -9.16
C ILE A 208 -0.20 -7.00 -9.48
N THR A 209 -1.09 -7.39 -8.58
CA THR A 209 -2.56 -7.31 -8.71
C THR A 209 -3.17 -6.16 -7.89
N LEU A 210 -2.38 -5.13 -7.57
CA LEU A 210 -2.68 -4.12 -6.54
C LEU A 210 -4.03 -3.40 -6.72
N PHE A 211 -4.47 -3.21 -7.96
CA PHE A 211 -5.67 -2.45 -8.30
C PHE A 211 -6.90 -3.32 -8.64
N GLU A 212 -6.77 -4.65 -8.59
CA GLU A 212 -7.92 -5.54 -8.71
C GLU A 212 -8.94 -5.24 -7.59
N ASN A 213 -10.22 -5.10 -7.96
CA ASN A 213 -11.32 -4.76 -7.04
C ASN A 213 -11.10 -3.46 -6.22
N ASP A 214 -10.38 -2.48 -6.77
CA ASP A 214 -10.13 -1.16 -6.16
C ASP A 214 -10.78 0.01 -6.96
N ALA A 215 -11.58 -0.33 -7.97
CA ALA A 215 -12.28 0.63 -8.82
C ALA A 215 -13.29 1.50 -8.06
N SER A 216 -13.39 2.76 -8.46
CA SER A 216 -14.35 3.72 -7.90
C SER A 216 -14.61 4.86 -8.88
N SER A 217 -15.55 5.76 -8.57
CA SER A 217 -15.77 6.96 -9.41
C SER A 217 -14.49 7.79 -9.59
N ALA A 218 -13.63 7.89 -8.57
CA ALA A 218 -12.36 8.63 -8.64
C ALA A 218 -11.23 7.87 -9.36
N ARG A 219 -11.35 6.53 -9.45
CA ARG A 219 -10.39 5.61 -10.07
C ARG A 219 -11.18 4.61 -10.93
N PRO A 220 -11.72 5.04 -12.09
CA PRO A 220 -12.47 4.13 -12.96
C PRO A 220 -11.64 2.91 -13.36
N ASP A 221 -12.30 1.82 -13.72
CA ASP A 221 -11.57 0.62 -14.12
C ASP A 221 -10.70 0.89 -15.36
N GLY A 222 -9.47 0.34 -15.38
CA GLY A 222 -8.46 0.62 -16.40
C GLY A 222 -7.78 2.00 -16.33
N SER A 223 -8.14 2.87 -15.37
CA SER A 223 -7.50 4.18 -15.18
C SER A 223 -6.23 4.14 -14.33
N MET A 224 -6.01 3.04 -13.62
CA MET A 224 -4.81 2.79 -12.83
C MET A 224 -4.38 1.35 -13.06
N GLU A 225 -3.10 1.13 -13.27
CA GLU A 225 -2.54 -0.20 -13.46
C GLU A 225 -1.16 -0.30 -12.81
N VAL A 226 -0.80 -1.50 -12.39
CA VAL A 226 0.61 -1.84 -12.14
C VAL A 226 1.21 -2.14 -13.49
N PHE A 227 2.13 -1.30 -13.96
CA PHE A 227 2.79 -1.55 -15.23
C PHE A 227 3.85 -2.64 -15.09
N LYS A 228 4.74 -2.49 -14.10
CA LYS A 228 5.82 -3.44 -13.83
C LYS A 228 6.08 -3.56 -12.33
N LEU A 229 6.34 -4.78 -11.88
CA LEU A 229 7.01 -5.06 -10.60
C LEU A 229 8.44 -5.48 -10.89
N ILE A 230 9.41 -4.83 -10.24
CA ILE A 230 10.80 -5.25 -10.23
C ILE A 230 11.11 -5.80 -8.84
N TRP A 231 11.60 -7.04 -8.80
CA TRP A 231 11.80 -7.81 -7.58
C TRP A 231 13.25 -8.29 -7.49
N TRP A 232 13.95 -7.89 -6.44
CA TRP A 232 15.33 -8.29 -6.20
C TRP A 232 15.41 -9.20 -4.97
N GLU A 233 15.97 -10.39 -5.17
CA GLU A 233 16.25 -11.34 -4.10
C GLU A 233 17.74 -11.33 -3.82
N HIS A 234 18.12 -10.86 -2.64
CA HIS A 234 19.51 -10.92 -2.20
C HIS A 234 19.91 -12.34 -1.84
N ASN A 235 21.20 -12.66 -1.94
CA ASN A 235 21.73 -13.94 -1.48
C ASN A 235 22.04 -13.99 0.04
N SER A 236 21.70 -12.94 0.80
CA SER A 236 22.03 -12.81 2.21
C SER A 236 20.92 -12.14 3.02
N LYS A 237 20.91 -12.39 4.33
CA LYS A 237 19.94 -11.81 5.27
C LYS A 237 19.97 -10.28 5.31
N LEU A 238 21.16 -9.68 5.22
CA LEU A 238 21.34 -8.22 5.27
C LEU A 238 21.23 -7.54 3.90
N GLY A 239 21.36 -8.31 2.82
CA GLY A 239 21.49 -7.82 1.46
C GLY A 239 22.94 -7.62 1.01
N GLN A 240 23.18 -7.78 -0.29
CA GLN A 240 24.49 -7.56 -0.94
C GLN A 240 24.77 -6.08 -1.22
N TYR A 241 23.71 -5.29 -1.36
CA TYR A 241 23.76 -3.88 -1.72
C TYR A 241 22.81 -3.09 -0.82
N SER A 242 23.08 -1.80 -0.67
CA SER A 242 22.11 -0.91 -0.02
C SER A 242 20.85 -0.80 -0.89
N SER A 243 19.67 -0.73 -0.26
CA SER A 243 18.40 -0.54 -0.99
C SER A 243 18.45 0.68 -1.91
N ALA A 244 19.11 1.74 -1.47
CA ALA A 244 19.31 2.94 -2.29
C ALA A 244 20.10 2.68 -3.58
N LYS A 245 21.12 1.78 -3.55
CA LYS A 245 21.85 1.40 -4.77
C LYS A 245 20.99 0.52 -5.67
N VAL A 246 20.25 -0.44 -5.10
CA VAL A 246 19.32 -1.29 -5.85
C VAL A 246 18.24 -0.45 -6.54
N HIS A 247 17.55 0.41 -5.80
CA HIS A 247 16.47 1.24 -6.37
C HIS A 247 16.96 2.30 -7.37
N ARG A 248 18.24 2.70 -7.33
CA ARG A 248 18.86 3.58 -8.33
C ARG A 248 19.29 2.85 -9.60
N SER A 249 19.26 1.51 -9.61
CA SER A 249 19.56 0.75 -10.83
C SER A 249 18.42 0.85 -11.87
N ILE A 250 17.24 1.32 -11.45
CA ILE A 250 16.12 1.60 -12.34
C ILE A 250 16.32 2.97 -12.99
N GLU A 251 16.48 2.98 -14.31
CA GLU A 251 16.47 4.18 -15.14
C GLU A 251 15.16 4.27 -15.91
N ILE A 252 14.49 5.41 -15.80
CA ILE A 252 13.25 5.70 -16.52
C ILE A 252 13.48 6.99 -17.31
N LYS A 253 13.25 6.94 -18.62
CA LYS A 253 13.46 8.09 -19.53
C LYS A 253 12.20 8.33 -20.34
N LYS A 254 11.79 9.60 -20.43
CA LYS A 254 10.71 10.02 -21.33
C LYS A 254 11.21 10.00 -22.79
N LYS A 255 10.38 9.49 -23.70
CA LYS A 255 10.61 9.50 -25.15
C LYS A 255 10.16 10.81 -25.80
N ILE A 256 9.18 11.47 -25.20
CA ILE A 256 8.60 12.74 -25.63
C ILE A 256 8.60 13.74 -24.48
N ASP A 257 8.37 15.01 -24.79
CA ASP A 257 8.48 16.08 -23.79
C ASP A 257 7.36 16.04 -22.73
N VAL A 258 6.12 15.78 -23.17
CA VAL A 258 4.92 15.66 -22.32
C VAL A 258 4.29 14.28 -22.52
N PRO A 259 4.69 13.29 -21.71
CA PRO A 259 4.13 11.94 -21.76
C PRO A 259 2.63 11.91 -21.45
N LYS A 260 1.88 11.12 -22.20
CA LYS A 260 0.42 10.93 -22.02
C LYS A 260 0.04 9.47 -21.87
N ASP A 261 0.98 8.58 -22.09
CA ASP A 261 0.81 7.14 -22.02
C ASP A 261 2.07 6.46 -21.47
N ILE A 262 1.92 5.25 -20.95
CA ILE A 262 3.04 4.46 -20.44
C ILE A 262 4.08 4.14 -21.53
N ASN A 263 3.63 4.00 -22.77
CA ASN A 263 4.50 3.75 -23.93
C ASN A 263 5.40 4.93 -24.28
N ASP A 264 5.13 6.12 -23.73
CA ASP A 264 5.98 7.30 -23.88
C ASP A 264 7.23 7.25 -22.99
N TYR A 265 7.41 6.18 -22.22
CA TYR A 265 8.59 5.94 -21.39
C TYR A 265 9.42 4.75 -21.89
N THR A 266 10.72 4.80 -21.62
CA THR A 266 11.59 3.63 -21.59
C THR A 266 12.02 3.36 -20.16
N MET A 267 11.95 2.09 -19.76
CA MET A 267 12.49 1.61 -18.49
C MET A 267 13.66 0.68 -18.78
N HIS A 268 14.77 0.91 -18.11
CA HIS A 268 15.92 0.03 -18.10
C HIS A 268 16.30 -0.30 -16.65
N VAL A 269 16.60 -1.57 -16.37
CA VAL A 269 17.09 -1.99 -15.05
C VAL A 269 18.54 -2.40 -15.23
N ASN A 270 19.45 -1.60 -14.67
CA ASN A 270 20.88 -1.92 -14.66
C ASN A 270 21.10 -3.14 -13.76
N GLU A 271 21.72 -4.18 -14.32
CA GLU A 271 22.08 -5.38 -13.57
C GLU A 271 23.13 -5.05 -12.51
N LEU A 272 22.97 -5.63 -11.33
CA LEU A 272 23.95 -5.55 -10.25
C LEU A 272 24.57 -6.94 -10.09
N GLU A 273 25.90 -6.99 -10.09
CA GLU A 273 26.64 -8.25 -10.07
C GLU A 273 26.19 -9.15 -8.92
N GLY A 274 25.78 -10.38 -9.27
CA GLY A 274 25.34 -11.39 -8.31
C GLY A 274 24.00 -11.11 -7.63
N LEU A 275 23.23 -10.09 -8.04
CA LEU A 275 21.88 -9.83 -7.52
C LEU A 275 20.83 -10.29 -8.53
N LYS A 276 20.04 -11.29 -8.15
CA LYS A 276 18.94 -11.79 -8.98
C LYS A 276 17.84 -10.73 -9.06
N VAL A 277 17.45 -10.38 -10.27
CA VAL A 277 16.33 -9.47 -10.56
C VAL A 277 15.28 -10.20 -11.40
N GLU A 278 14.02 -9.99 -11.05
CA GLU A 278 12.87 -10.45 -11.81
C GLU A 278 12.00 -9.24 -12.15
N VAL A 279 11.66 -9.09 -13.44
CA VAL A 279 10.79 -8.03 -13.92
C VAL A 279 9.48 -8.67 -14.38
N LEU A 280 8.40 -8.31 -13.72
CA LEU A 280 7.07 -8.89 -13.92
C LEU A 280 6.12 -7.81 -14.45
N ASP A 281 5.27 -8.21 -15.39
CA ASP A 281 4.10 -7.42 -15.80
C ASP A 281 3.06 -7.42 -14.68
N GLY A 282 2.36 -6.28 -14.52
CA GLY A 282 1.14 -6.27 -13.72
C GLY A 282 0.05 -7.14 -14.35
N LYS A 283 -0.97 -7.43 -13.55
CA LYS A 283 -2.14 -8.20 -13.95
C LYS A 283 -3.41 -7.39 -13.74
#